data_AF-A0AAV0PEP5-F1
#
_entry.id   AF-A0AAV0PEP5-F1
#
_cell.length_a   1.000
_cell.length_b   1.000
_cell.length_c   1.000
_cell.angle_alpha   90.00
_cell.angle_beta   90.00
_cell.angle_gamma   90.00
#
_symmetry.space_group_name_H-M   'P 1'
#
loop_
_entity.id
_entity.type
_entity.pdbx_description
1 polymer ?
#
loop_
_entity_poly.entity_id
_entity_poly.type
_entity_poly.pdbx_seq_one_letter_code
_entity_poly.pdbx_strand_id
1 'polypeptide(L)'
;MNTAALSGALFKEGEACGACFELRPSLIITATDHCPPNPSQPSDNGGWCNPPREHFDIARPAFKTLAEEKGGIIPVEYRRVPCKKQGGIRFTILGNPYFIEVIVTNVAGAGDVKSVMVKGDKVPWTRMERDWGETWKTGVHELVGESLTFRVKTTDGRSCTAWHVAPKDWQFGQTYEGKKNFRM
;
A
#
# COMPACT_ATOMS: atom_id res chain seq x y z
N MET A 1 -0.15 15.55 2.16
CA MET A 1 -0.12 14.09 1.96
C MET A 1 -1.29 13.56 2.77
N ASN A 2 -2.29 12.97 2.12
CA ASN A 2 -3.51 12.51 2.79
C ASN A 2 -3.40 11.01 3.01
N THR A 3 -2.76 10.63 4.11
CA THR A 3 -2.50 9.23 4.48
C THR A 3 -3.05 8.94 5.87
N ALA A 4 -3.33 7.67 6.13
CA ALA A 4 -3.82 7.20 7.41
C ALA A 4 -3.17 5.88 7.81
N ALA A 5 -2.92 5.72 9.10
CA ALA A 5 -2.78 4.42 9.73
C ALA A 5 -4.18 3.89 10.10
N LEU A 6 -4.44 2.62 9.80
CA LEU A 6 -5.75 2.00 10.04
C LEU A 6 -5.73 1.17 11.31
N SER A 7 -6.80 1.18 12.11
CA SER A 7 -6.97 0.18 13.16
C SER A 7 -7.03 -1.23 12.57
N GLY A 8 -6.73 -2.25 13.39
CA GLY A 8 -6.77 -3.65 12.95
C GLY A 8 -8.08 -4.06 12.26
N ALA A 9 -9.22 -3.51 12.69
CA ALA A 9 -10.54 -3.75 12.08
C ALA A 9 -10.60 -3.35 10.58
N LEU A 10 -9.88 -2.30 10.20
CA LEU A 10 -9.82 -1.81 8.82
C LEU A 10 -8.57 -2.29 8.07
N PHE A 11 -7.45 -2.45 8.78
CA PHE A 11 -6.14 -2.77 8.19
C PHE A 11 -6.09 -4.17 7.56
N LYS A 12 -6.83 -5.12 8.13
CA LYS A 12 -6.93 -6.52 7.64
C LYS A 12 -5.57 -7.15 7.37
N GLU A 13 -4.68 -7.12 8.36
CA GLU A 13 -3.33 -7.70 8.26
C GLU A 13 -2.51 -7.16 7.06
N GLY A 14 -2.77 -5.91 6.66
CA GLY A 14 -2.09 -5.24 5.56
C GLY A 14 -2.76 -5.40 4.20
N GLU A 15 -3.84 -6.18 4.09
CA GLU A 15 -4.61 -6.29 2.84
C GLU A 15 -5.25 -4.96 2.44
N ALA A 16 -5.52 -4.06 3.38
CA ALA A 16 -6.06 -2.75 3.08
C ALA A 16 -4.98 -1.70 2.75
N CYS A 17 -3.69 -2.02 2.82
CA CYS A 17 -2.66 -1.07 2.41
C CYS A 17 -2.85 -0.66 0.94
N GLY A 18 -2.65 0.63 0.65
CA GLY A 18 -2.88 1.19 -0.69
C GLY A 18 -4.35 1.52 -0.98
N ALA A 19 -5.33 1.01 -0.23
CA ALA A 19 -6.74 1.34 -0.39
C ALA A 19 -7.00 2.84 -0.17
N CYS A 20 -7.90 3.41 -0.96
CA CYS A 20 -8.38 4.78 -0.76
C CYS A 20 -9.78 4.81 -0.14
N PHE A 21 -9.96 5.77 0.77
CA PHE A 21 -11.21 6.04 1.46
C PHE A 21 -11.56 7.51 1.34
N GLU A 22 -12.84 7.80 1.14
CA GLU A 22 -13.39 9.15 1.28
C GLU A 22 -14.00 9.26 2.68
N LEU A 23 -13.52 10.23 3.47
CA LEU A 23 -14.04 10.63 4.76
C LEU A 23 -14.89 11.89 4.57
N ARG A 24 -16.10 11.92 5.11
CA ARG A 24 -16.97 13.11 5.05
C ARG A 24 -16.45 14.22 5.97
N PRO A 25 -16.55 15.51 5.58
CA PRO A 25 -17.28 16.00 4.39
C PRO A 25 -16.55 15.86 3.04
N SER A 26 -15.21 15.88 2.96
CA SER A 26 -14.52 15.81 1.65
C SER A 26 -13.02 15.54 1.72
N LEU A 27 -12.58 14.50 2.42
CA LEU A 27 -11.17 14.11 2.48
C LEU A 27 -10.95 12.71 1.89
N ILE A 28 -10.17 12.62 0.82
CA ILE A 28 -9.69 11.32 0.33
C ILE A 28 -8.32 11.03 0.93
N ILE A 29 -8.20 9.88 1.59
CA ILE A 29 -6.96 9.36 2.17
C ILE A 29 -6.53 8.06 1.46
N THR A 30 -5.23 7.77 1.52
CA THR A 30 -4.67 6.45 1.21
C THR A 30 -4.26 5.77 2.51
N ALA A 31 -4.68 4.52 2.72
CA ALA A 31 -4.20 3.69 3.82
C ALA A 31 -2.75 3.29 3.57
N THR A 32 -1.86 3.58 4.53
CA THR A 32 -0.41 3.34 4.36
C THR A 32 0.23 2.63 5.53
N ASP A 33 -0.46 2.52 6.66
CA ASP A 33 0.14 2.02 7.89
C ASP A 33 -0.90 1.38 8.81
N HIS A 34 -0.43 0.77 9.89
CA HIS A 34 -1.22 0.15 10.94
C HIS A 34 -1.18 0.99 12.21
N CYS A 35 -2.36 1.31 12.75
CA CYS A 35 -2.50 1.89 14.08
C CYS A 35 -2.70 0.75 15.09
N PRO A 36 -1.68 0.39 15.88
CA PRO A 36 -1.77 -0.74 16.80
C PRO A 36 -2.76 -0.44 17.96
N PRO A 37 -3.43 -1.47 18.50
CA PRO A 37 -4.25 -1.30 19.67
C PRO A 37 -3.40 -1.03 20.92
N ASN A 38 -3.99 -0.31 21.88
CA ASN A 38 -3.47 -0.12 23.23
C ASN A 38 -4.50 -0.62 24.26
N PRO A 39 -4.48 -1.91 24.63
CA PRO A 39 -5.46 -2.51 25.54
C PRO A 39 -5.35 -2.00 26.98
N SER A 40 -4.26 -1.31 27.32
CA SER A 40 -4.05 -0.68 28.63
C SER A 40 -4.81 0.63 28.78
N GLN A 41 -5.45 1.14 27.72
CA GLN A 41 -6.17 2.41 27.70
C GLN A 41 -7.61 2.25 27.18
N PRO A 42 -8.58 3.01 27.72
CA PRO A 42 -9.95 3.05 27.20
C PRO A 42 -10.01 3.50 25.74
N SER A 43 -10.95 2.97 24.97
CA SER A 43 -11.08 3.28 23.53
C SER A 43 -11.45 4.73 23.21
N ASP A 44 -11.94 5.48 24.19
CA ASP A 44 -12.24 6.90 24.14
C ASP A 44 -11.15 7.78 24.77
N ASN A 45 -10.10 7.17 25.34
CA ASN A 45 -9.02 7.89 26.02
C ASN A 45 -7.67 7.16 25.88
N GLY A 46 -7.09 7.25 24.67
CA GLY A 46 -5.76 6.72 24.35
C GLY A 46 -5.74 5.33 23.70
N GLY A 47 -6.83 4.56 23.81
CA GLY A 47 -7.04 3.27 23.14
C GLY A 47 -7.75 3.36 21.79
N TRP A 48 -7.57 4.43 21.01
CA TRP A 48 -8.46 4.77 19.88
C TRP A 48 -8.53 3.70 18.78
N CYS A 49 -7.49 2.88 18.62
CA CYS A 49 -7.41 1.80 17.63
C CYS A 49 -7.76 0.42 18.19
N ASN A 50 -8.28 0.34 19.42
CA ASN A 50 -8.70 -0.92 20.04
C ASN A 50 -9.87 -1.56 19.29
N PRO A 51 -9.83 -2.87 19.01
CA PRO A 51 -10.97 -3.60 18.46
C PRO A 51 -12.22 -3.48 19.34
N PRO A 52 -13.43 -3.53 18.74
CA PRO A 52 -13.73 -3.69 17.32
C PRO A 52 -13.76 -2.38 16.53
N ARG A 53 -13.19 -1.28 17.08
CA ARG A 53 -13.37 0.06 16.52
C ARG A 53 -12.68 0.24 15.18
N GLU A 54 -13.44 0.74 14.21
CA GLU A 54 -12.90 1.28 12.96
C GLU A 54 -12.34 2.67 13.22
N HIS A 55 -11.04 2.85 12.98
CA HIS A 55 -10.34 4.10 13.25
C HIS A 55 -9.33 4.43 12.16
N PHE A 56 -9.29 5.70 11.78
CA PHE A 56 -8.31 6.28 10.87
C PHE A 56 -7.44 7.25 11.66
N ASP A 57 -6.19 6.86 11.93
CA ASP A 57 -5.19 7.77 12.48
C ASP A 57 -4.55 8.55 11.32
N ILE A 58 -5.13 9.72 11.06
CA ILE A 58 -4.77 10.58 9.92
C ILE A 58 -3.71 11.60 10.32
N ALA A 59 -2.82 11.91 9.38
CA ALA A 59 -1.81 12.95 9.61
C ALA A 59 -2.48 14.30 9.95
N ARG A 60 -1.91 15.05 10.90
CA ARG A 60 -2.41 16.35 11.38
C ARG A 60 -2.86 17.32 10.27
N PRO A 61 -2.12 17.49 9.14
CA PRO A 61 -2.58 18.36 8.06
C PRO A 61 -3.92 17.94 7.44
N ALA A 62 -4.18 16.63 7.33
CA ALA A 62 -5.42 16.09 6.81
C ALA A 62 -6.55 16.23 7.84
N PHE A 63 -6.28 16.02 9.14
CA PHE A 63 -7.24 16.24 10.21
C PHE A 63 -7.81 17.66 10.22
N LYS A 64 -6.95 18.67 10.01
CA LYS A 64 -7.36 20.08 9.96
C LYS A 64 -8.33 20.43 8.83
N THR A 65 -8.46 19.58 7.81
CA THR A 65 -9.47 19.75 6.76
C THR A 65 -10.85 19.24 7.16
N LEU A 66 -10.93 18.41 8.22
CA LEU A 66 -12.17 17.83 8.73
C LEU A 66 -12.69 18.54 9.98
N ALA A 67 -11.80 18.94 10.89
CA ALA A 67 -12.19 19.61 12.14
C ALA A 67 -11.07 20.45 12.76
N GLU A 68 -11.44 21.29 13.73
CA GLU A 68 -10.49 21.97 14.60
C GLU A 68 -9.78 20.97 15.53
N GLU A 69 -8.49 21.20 15.75
CA GLU A 69 -7.59 20.28 16.46
C GLU A 69 -7.96 20.04 17.94
N LYS A 70 -8.82 20.87 18.52
CA LYS A 70 -9.21 20.79 19.94
C LYS A 70 -9.92 19.48 20.31
N GLY A 71 -10.55 18.80 19.35
CA GLY A 71 -11.31 17.57 19.61
C GLY A 71 -10.45 16.32 19.77
N GLY A 72 -9.25 16.27 19.19
CA GLY A 72 -8.37 15.09 19.15
C GLY A 72 -8.92 13.88 18.40
N ILE A 73 -10.22 13.62 18.47
CA ILE A 73 -10.97 12.56 17.82
C ILE A 73 -12.33 13.09 17.36
N ILE A 74 -12.76 12.71 16.16
CA ILE A 74 -14.06 13.09 15.59
C ILE A 74 -14.75 11.86 14.97
N PRO A 75 -16.08 11.75 15.07
CA PRO A 75 -16.81 10.77 14.27
C PRO A 75 -16.73 11.15 12.79
N VAL A 76 -16.54 10.17 11.92
CA VAL A 76 -16.57 10.34 10.47
C VAL A 76 -17.42 9.25 9.83
N GLU A 77 -18.12 9.61 8.77
CA GLU A 77 -18.63 8.62 7.82
C GLU A 77 -17.59 8.40 6.73
N TYR A 78 -17.43 7.16 6.28
CA TYR A 78 -16.46 6.83 5.27
C TYR A 78 -16.96 5.81 4.25
N ARG A 79 -16.32 5.77 3.08
CA ARG A 79 -16.52 4.72 2.07
C ARG A 79 -15.25 4.47 1.27
N ARG A 80 -15.10 3.26 0.73
CA ARG A 80 -14.05 2.94 -0.26
C ARG A 80 -14.30 3.71 -1.55
N VAL A 81 -13.23 4.27 -2.13
CA VAL A 81 -13.25 4.97 -3.41
C VAL A 81 -12.05 4.56 -4.27
N PRO A 82 -12.13 4.64 -5.61
CA PRO A 82 -10.97 4.42 -6.45
C PRO A 82 -9.85 5.42 -6.16
N CYS A 83 -8.62 4.90 -6.04
CA CYS A 83 -7.42 5.69 -5.88
C CYS A 83 -7.07 6.44 -7.17
N LYS A 84 -7.03 7.77 -7.07
CA LYS A 84 -6.49 8.65 -8.12
C LYS A 84 -4.98 8.82 -7.91
N LYS A 85 -4.18 8.33 -8.87
CA LYS A 85 -2.72 8.43 -8.86
C LYS A 85 -2.22 9.00 -10.19
N GLN A 86 -1.14 9.78 -10.13
CA GLN A 86 -0.42 10.27 -11.30
C GLN A 86 0.81 9.39 -11.53
N GLY A 87 1.19 9.19 -12.79
CA GLY A 87 2.29 8.30 -13.15
C GLY A 87 1.93 6.81 -13.05
N GLY A 88 2.94 5.96 -13.18
CA GLY A 88 2.77 4.52 -13.12
C GLY A 88 2.93 3.92 -11.74
N ILE A 89 2.68 2.62 -11.65
CA ILE A 89 2.99 1.84 -10.44
C ILE A 89 4.49 1.89 -10.19
N ARG A 90 4.89 2.04 -8.93
CA ARG A 90 6.30 2.14 -8.52
C ARG A 90 6.72 0.89 -7.77
N PHE A 91 7.94 0.45 -8.05
CA PHE A 91 8.54 -0.76 -7.51
C PHE A 91 9.87 -0.37 -6.85
N THR A 92 9.90 -0.35 -5.53
CA THR A 92 11.14 -0.13 -4.77
C THR A 92 11.74 -1.48 -4.44
N ILE A 93 12.90 -1.80 -5.01
CA ILE A 93 13.56 -3.10 -4.80
C ILE A 93 14.46 -2.99 -3.58
N LEU A 94 14.29 -3.87 -2.60
CA LEU A 94 15.01 -3.88 -1.32
C LEU A 94 15.68 -5.24 -1.07
N GLY A 95 16.50 -5.29 -0.03
CA GLY A 95 17.17 -6.50 0.41
C GLY A 95 18.58 -6.66 -0.20
N ASN A 96 18.90 -7.88 -0.60
CA ASN A 96 20.21 -8.29 -1.12
C ASN A 96 20.07 -9.49 -2.10
N PRO A 97 21.13 -9.95 -2.77
CA PRO A 97 21.03 -11.03 -3.77
C PRO A 97 20.41 -12.34 -3.27
N TYR A 98 20.41 -12.60 -1.97
CA TYR A 98 19.83 -13.81 -1.36
C TYR A 98 18.42 -13.58 -0.80
N PHE A 99 17.97 -12.34 -0.69
CA PHE A 99 16.64 -12.01 -0.17
C PHE A 99 16.16 -10.72 -0.82
N ILE A 100 15.22 -10.85 -1.77
CA ILE A 100 14.73 -9.72 -2.55
C ILE A 100 13.30 -9.41 -2.12
N GLU A 101 13.08 -8.15 -1.79
CA GLU A 101 11.78 -7.59 -1.49
C GLU A 101 11.45 -6.47 -2.47
N VAL A 102 10.15 -6.25 -2.68
CA VAL A 102 9.65 -5.18 -3.53
C VAL A 102 8.49 -4.50 -2.82
N ILE A 103 8.62 -3.20 -2.59
CA ILE A 103 7.49 -2.37 -2.17
C ILE A 103 6.76 -1.91 -3.42
N VAL A 104 5.46 -2.23 -3.50
CA VAL A 104 4.59 -1.80 -4.60
C VAL A 104 3.81 -0.58 -4.15
N THR A 105 4.05 0.57 -4.80
CA THR A 105 3.38 1.82 -4.44
C THR A 105 2.77 2.51 -5.65
N ASN A 106 2.03 3.60 -5.40
CA ASN A 106 1.36 4.40 -6.42
C ASN A 106 0.34 3.61 -7.26
N VAL A 107 -0.36 2.63 -6.67
CA VAL A 107 -1.38 1.83 -7.34
C VAL A 107 -2.70 2.63 -7.45
N ALA A 108 -3.17 2.83 -8.68
CA ALA A 108 -4.48 3.44 -8.95
C ALA A 108 -5.61 2.42 -8.90
N GLY A 109 -6.87 2.86 -9.04
CA GLY A 109 -8.01 1.96 -9.07
C GLY A 109 -8.35 1.45 -7.67
N ALA A 110 -8.39 0.14 -7.43
CA ALA A 110 -8.69 -0.37 -6.09
C ALA A 110 -7.66 0.10 -5.04
N GLY A 111 -6.40 0.25 -5.46
CA GLY A 111 -5.28 0.70 -4.63
C GLY A 111 -4.61 -0.42 -3.85
N ASP A 112 -5.40 -1.26 -3.20
CA ASP A 112 -4.98 -2.48 -2.52
C ASP A 112 -4.65 -3.61 -3.48
N VAL A 113 -3.45 -4.17 -3.32
CA VAL A 113 -2.94 -5.24 -4.18
C VAL A 113 -3.33 -6.58 -3.59
N LYS A 114 -3.82 -7.50 -4.41
CA LYS A 114 -4.15 -8.89 -4.03
C LYS A 114 -2.99 -9.85 -4.24
N SER A 115 -2.20 -9.66 -5.30
CA SER A 115 -1.03 -10.50 -5.57
C SER A 115 -0.04 -9.81 -6.51
N VAL A 116 1.24 -10.10 -6.30
CA VAL A 116 2.34 -9.65 -7.16
C VAL A 116 3.07 -10.85 -7.74
N MET A 117 3.47 -10.75 -9.01
CA MET A 117 4.39 -11.69 -9.64
C MET A 117 5.58 -10.93 -10.23
N VAL A 118 6.74 -11.58 -10.24
CA VAL A 118 7.97 -11.08 -10.85
C VAL A 118 8.42 -12.03 -11.96
N LYS A 119 9.04 -11.48 -13.00
CA LYS A 119 9.66 -12.21 -14.11
C LYS A 119 10.98 -11.52 -14.48
N GLY A 120 12.04 -12.31 -14.67
CA GLY A 120 13.29 -11.89 -15.31
C GLY A 120 13.28 -12.19 -16.81
N ASP A 121 14.40 -12.04 -17.52
CA ASP A 121 14.50 -12.51 -18.91
C ASP A 121 14.47 -14.06 -18.94
N LYS A 122 15.29 -14.69 -18.09
CA LYS A 122 15.47 -16.15 -17.93
C LYS A 122 14.66 -16.72 -16.76
N VAL A 123 14.26 -15.88 -15.81
CA VAL A 123 13.38 -16.30 -14.70
C VAL A 123 11.93 -16.35 -15.21
N PRO A 124 11.20 -17.47 -15.02
CA PRO A 124 9.78 -17.55 -15.37
C PRO A 124 8.94 -16.65 -14.45
N TRP A 125 7.63 -16.59 -14.68
CA TRP A 125 6.73 -15.88 -13.77
C TRP A 125 6.72 -16.56 -12.40
N THR A 126 7.22 -15.85 -11.40
CA THR A 126 7.28 -16.28 -10.00
C THR A 126 6.31 -15.46 -9.17
N ARG A 127 5.49 -16.14 -8.37
CA ARG A 127 4.60 -15.47 -7.43
C ARG A 127 5.42 -14.94 -6.25
N MET A 128 5.12 -13.71 -5.83
CA MET A 128 5.68 -13.11 -4.63
C MET A 128 4.70 -13.29 -3.45
N GLU A 129 5.26 -13.35 -2.25
CA GLU A 129 4.51 -13.46 -1.00
C GLU A 129 4.46 -12.10 -0.32
N ARG A 130 3.30 -11.74 0.24
CA ARG A 130 3.19 -10.52 1.04
C ARG A 130 3.95 -10.74 2.35
N ASP A 131 4.81 -9.81 2.69
CA ASP A 131 5.52 -9.81 3.97
C ASP A 131 4.83 -8.90 4.99
N TRP A 132 4.75 -7.60 4.67
CA TRP A 132 4.05 -6.61 5.49
C TRP A 132 3.45 -5.51 4.61
N GLY A 133 2.15 -5.22 4.76
CA GLY A 133 1.49 -4.18 3.97
C GLY A 133 1.66 -4.41 2.47
N GLU A 134 2.30 -3.47 1.77
CA GLU A 134 2.61 -3.55 0.32
C GLU A 134 4.05 -3.96 0.01
N THR A 135 4.74 -4.57 0.98
CA THR A 135 6.04 -5.22 0.78
C THR A 135 5.85 -6.68 0.40
N TRP A 136 6.50 -7.09 -0.70
CA TRP A 136 6.39 -8.41 -1.28
C TRP A 136 7.77 -9.06 -1.41
N LYS A 137 7.94 -10.27 -0.89
CA LYS A 137 9.18 -11.04 -0.99
C LYS A 137 9.09 -12.12 -2.07
N THR A 138 10.22 -12.46 -2.68
CA THR A 138 10.33 -13.53 -3.67
C THR A 138 11.19 -14.68 -3.13
N GLY A 139 10.83 -15.91 -3.49
CA GLY A 139 11.64 -17.10 -3.21
C GLY A 139 12.68 -17.43 -4.28
N VAL A 140 12.81 -16.60 -5.33
CA VAL A 140 13.81 -16.76 -6.41
C VAL A 140 14.95 -15.76 -6.22
N HIS A 141 16.18 -16.24 -6.32
CA HIS A 141 17.42 -15.48 -6.06
C HIS A 141 18.10 -15.00 -7.35
N GLU A 142 17.79 -15.60 -8.49
CA GLU A 142 18.41 -15.34 -9.79
C GLU A 142 17.83 -14.10 -10.51
N LEU A 143 17.41 -13.08 -9.76
CA LEU A 143 16.86 -11.84 -10.33
C LEU A 143 17.93 -10.75 -10.57
N VAL A 144 19.07 -10.83 -9.85
CA VAL A 144 20.17 -9.88 -10.03
C VAL A 144 20.79 -10.08 -11.41
N GLY A 145 20.89 -8.99 -12.20
CA GLY A 145 21.35 -9.04 -13.58
C GLY A 145 20.26 -9.31 -14.63
N GLU A 146 19.02 -9.56 -14.20
CA GLU A 146 17.86 -9.74 -15.08
C GLU A 146 17.10 -8.42 -15.27
N SER A 147 16.47 -8.24 -16.44
CA SER A 147 15.49 -7.16 -16.59
C SER A 147 14.17 -7.59 -15.96
N LEU A 148 13.68 -6.82 -14.99
CA LEU A 148 12.52 -7.23 -14.19
C LEU A 148 11.23 -6.70 -14.76
N THR A 149 10.26 -7.60 -14.85
CA THR A 149 8.86 -7.34 -15.14
C THR A 149 8.03 -7.69 -13.92
N PHE A 150 7.12 -6.80 -13.53
CA PHE A 150 6.17 -7.07 -12.45
C PHE A 150 4.74 -7.12 -12.98
N ARG A 151 3.94 -8.05 -12.45
CA ARG A 151 2.49 -8.10 -12.65
C ARG A 151 1.81 -7.92 -11.31
N VAL A 152 0.99 -6.89 -11.21
CA VAL A 152 0.20 -6.53 -10.02
C VAL A 152 -1.25 -6.84 -10.30
N LYS A 153 -1.93 -7.56 -9.40
CA LYS A 153 -3.37 -7.80 -9.43
C LYS A 153 -4.01 -7.14 -8.23
N THR A 154 -5.04 -6.32 -8.43
CA THR A 154 -5.79 -5.64 -7.38
C THR A 154 -6.96 -6.48 -6.87
N THR A 155 -7.53 -6.10 -5.73
CA THR A 155 -8.65 -6.83 -5.09
C THR A 155 -9.93 -6.86 -5.93
N ASP A 156 -10.12 -5.87 -6.81
CA ASP A 156 -11.18 -5.84 -7.83
C ASP A 156 -10.96 -6.80 -9.01
N GLY A 157 -9.90 -7.61 -8.97
CA GLY A 157 -9.60 -8.65 -9.94
C GLY A 157 -8.84 -8.18 -11.18
N ARG A 158 -8.65 -6.88 -11.38
CA ARG A 158 -7.89 -6.35 -12.51
C ARG A 158 -6.39 -6.59 -12.34
N SER A 159 -5.65 -6.61 -13.44
CA SER A 159 -4.20 -6.79 -13.43
C SER A 159 -3.50 -5.78 -14.32
N CYS A 160 -2.33 -5.32 -13.90
CA CYS A 160 -1.45 -4.43 -14.65
C CYS A 160 -0.04 -5.04 -14.69
N THR A 161 0.58 -5.07 -15.87
CA THR A 161 1.94 -5.59 -16.05
C THR A 161 2.88 -4.45 -16.45
N ALA A 162 3.93 -4.24 -15.66
CA ALA A 162 5.02 -3.31 -15.91
C ALA A 162 6.19 -4.08 -16.52
N TRP A 163 6.21 -4.17 -17.86
CA TRP A 163 7.23 -4.87 -18.64
C TRP A 163 8.58 -4.16 -18.59
N HIS A 164 9.64 -4.91 -18.26
CA HIS A 164 11.03 -4.46 -18.23
C HIS A 164 11.19 -3.13 -17.47
N VAL A 165 10.49 -3.00 -16.34
CA VAL A 165 10.43 -1.75 -15.57
C VAL A 165 11.74 -1.50 -14.81
N ALA A 166 12.41 -2.56 -14.37
CA ALA A 166 13.78 -2.47 -13.87
C ALA A 166 14.75 -2.99 -14.95
N PRO A 167 15.77 -2.20 -15.36
CA PRO A 167 16.79 -2.63 -16.31
C PRO A 167 17.76 -3.63 -15.64
N LYS A 168 18.62 -4.30 -16.41
CA LYS A 168 19.51 -5.37 -15.89
C LYS A 168 20.48 -4.92 -14.80
N ASP A 169 20.83 -3.64 -14.78
CA ASP A 169 21.70 -2.98 -13.83
C ASP A 169 20.94 -2.34 -12.67
N TRP A 170 19.69 -2.78 -12.42
CA TRP A 170 18.91 -2.32 -11.28
C TRP A 170 19.67 -2.52 -9.95
N GLN A 171 19.40 -1.66 -8.97
CA GLN A 171 20.08 -1.66 -7.67
C GLN A 171 19.07 -1.75 -6.52
N PHE A 172 19.51 -2.37 -5.43
CA PHE A 172 18.79 -2.34 -4.16
C PHE A 172 18.65 -0.89 -3.65
N GLY A 173 17.51 -0.58 -3.04
CA GLY A 173 17.13 0.76 -2.60
C GLY A 173 16.57 1.67 -3.69
N GLN A 174 16.63 1.27 -4.97
CA GLN A 174 16.11 2.09 -6.07
C GLN A 174 14.61 1.82 -6.33
N THR A 175 13.95 2.85 -6.85
CA THR A 175 12.54 2.80 -7.24
C THR A 175 12.42 2.92 -8.76
N TYR A 176 11.69 1.98 -9.35
CA TYR A 176 11.41 1.94 -10.79
C TYR A 176 9.92 2.21 -11.04
N GLU A 177 9.62 3.14 -11.93
CA GLU A 177 8.24 3.52 -12.26
C GLU A 177 7.81 2.89 -13.59
N GLY A 178 6.68 2.18 -13.57
CA GLY A 178 6.06 1.63 -14.77
C GLY A 178 5.50 2.71 -15.69
N LYS A 179 5.29 2.40 -16.96
CA LYS A 179 4.69 3.36 -17.93
C LYS A 179 3.18 3.54 -17.77
N LYS A 180 2.52 2.64 -17.04
CA LYS A 180 1.06 2.56 -16.93
C LYS A 180 0.63 2.29 -15.49
N ASN A 181 -0.63 2.59 -15.25
CA ASN A 181 -1.34 2.29 -14.02
C ASN A 181 -2.71 1.69 -14.35
N PHE A 182 -3.46 1.28 -13.33
CA PHE A 182 -4.86 0.87 -13.51
C PHE A 182 -5.67 2.04 -14.03
N ARG A 183 -6.34 1.84 -15.18
CA ARG A 183 -7.28 2.85 -15.73
C ARG A 183 -8.47 2.97 -14.78
N MET A 184 -8.87 4.20 -14.48
CA MET A 184 -10.10 4.47 -13.74
C MET A 184 -11.29 4.44 -14.67
#